data_AF-A0A7W7I104-F1
#
_entry.id   AF-A0A7W7I104-F1
#
_cell.length_a   1.000
_cell.length_b   1.000
_cell.length_c   1.000
_cell.angle_alpha   90.00
_cell.angle_beta   90.00
_cell.angle_gamma   90.00
#
_symmetry.space_group_name_H-M   'P 1'
#
loop_
_entity.id
_entity.type
_entity.pdbx_description
1 polymer ?
#
loop_
_entity_poly.entity_id
_entity_poly.type
_entity_poly.pdbx_seq_one_letter_code
_entity_poly.pdbx_strand_id
1 'polypeptide(L)'
;MRPTTIPSLLGVIALALMPAAPASAATTPVIHFSSDWNTTVEGVVAANAPVLVEYDPARLPNCRAQYAGGDAWSIGVEFRIDGGAVQRRPVTQLDANRRQVPVPASLPLGADARELELWFVSGDRAGCREYDSRYGANYRFAVAQ
;
A
#
# COMPACT_ATOMS: atom_id res chain seq x y z
N MET A 1 -42.27 -71.37 -13.51
CA MET A 1 -40.88 -70.90 -13.77
C MET A 1 -40.57 -69.84 -12.72
N ARG A 2 -39.86 -70.24 -11.65
CA ARG A 2 -38.48 -69.85 -11.31
C ARG A 2 -38.32 -68.36 -10.96
N PRO A 3 -37.83 -68.03 -9.74
CA PRO A 3 -37.75 -66.69 -9.17
C PRO A 3 -36.42 -66.00 -9.53
N THR A 4 -36.33 -64.67 -9.43
CA THR A 4 -35.02 -64.01 -9.26
C THR A 4 -35.14 -62.75 -8.42
N THR A 5 -34.66 -62.88 -7.19
CA THR A 5 -34.34 -61.85 -6.19
C THR A 5 -33.20 -60.97 -6.71
N ILE A 6 -33.27 -59.65 -6.54
CA ILE A 6 -32.11 -58.75 -6.62
C ILE A 6 -32.01 -58.01 -5.26
N PRO A 7 -30.88 -58.12 -4.54
CA PRO A 7 -30.66 -57.43 -3.27
C PRO A 7 -29.88 -56.11 -3.46
N SER A 8 -29.93 -55.25 -2.44
CA SER A 8 -28.85 -54.35 -1.97
C SER A 8 -28.43 -53.18 -2.90
N LEU A 9 -28.01 -52.00 -2.45
CA LEU A 9 -27.46 -51.55 -1.17
C LEU A 9 -28.00 -50.15 -0.79
N LEU A 10 -28.28 -49.95 0.49
CA LEU A 10 -28.31 -48.63 1.13
C LEU A 10 -26.88 -48.06 1.16
N GLY A 11 -26.62 -47.02 0.37
CA GLY A 11 -25.39 -46.23 0.43
C GLY A 11 -25.50 -45.18 1.54
N VAL A 12 -24.69 -45.32 2.58
CA VAL A 12 -24.51 -44.30 3.62
C VAL A 12 -23.68 -43.15 3.03
N ILE A 13 -24.27 -41.96 2.90
CA ILE A 13 -23.51 -40.75 2.55
C ILE A 13 -22.84 -40.26 3.84
N ALA A 14 -21.53 -40.51 3.95
CA ALA A 14 -20.70 -39.90 4.97
C ALA A 14 -20.51 -38.42 4.64
N LEU A 15 -21.13 -37.54 5.43
CA LEU A 15 -20.87 -36.10 5.39
C LEU A 15 -19.47 -35.86 6.00
N ALA A 16 -18.45 -35.76 5.15
CA ALA A 16 -17.12 -35.39 5.60
C ALA A 16 -17.14 -33.92 6.05
N LEU A 17 -16.92 -33.68 7.35
CA LEU A 17 -16.51 -32.35 7.84
C LEU A 17 -15.14 -32.04 7.21
N MET A 18 -15.11 -31.10 6.27
CA MET A 18 -13.85 -30.52 5.82
C MET A 18 -13.33 -29.57 6.92
N PRO A 19 -12.09 -29.72 7.38
CA PRO A 19 -11.46 -28.71 8.21
C PRO A 19 -11.29 -27.43 7.38
N ALA A 20 -11.82 -26.31 7.88
CA ALA A 20 -11.54 -24.99 7.30
C ALA A 20 -10.03 -24.75 7.34
N ALA A 21 -9.44 -24.47 6.18
CA ALA A 21 -8.04 -24.07 6.11
C ALA A 21 -7.84 -22.79 6.96
N PRO A 22 -6.74 -22.65 7.69
CA PRO A 22 -6.46 -21.41 8.41
C PRO A 22 -6.36 -20.28 7.38
N ALA A 23 -7.15 -19.22 7.57
CA ALA A 23 -6.98 -17.99 6.82
C ALA A 23 -5.54 -17.50 7.09
N SER A 24 -4.68 -17.51 6.07
CA SER A 24 -3.37 -16.86 6.18
C SER A 24 -3.63 -15.41 6.53
N ALA A 25 -3.07 -14.93 7.63
CA ALA A 25 -3.05 -13.51 7.92
C ALA A 25 -2.30 -12.83 6.77
N ALA A 26 -3.03 -12.15 5.90
CA ALA A 26 -2.43 -11.43 4.79
C ALA A 26 -1.56 -10.31 5.37
N THR A 27 -0.26 -10.37 5.13
CA THR A 27 0.65 -9.26 5.43
C THR A 27 0.20 -8.04 4.63
N THR A 28 0.16 -6.88 5.27
CA THR A 28 -0.17 -5.62 4.57
C THR A 28 0.88 -5.36 3.48
N PRO A 29 0.49 -5.17 2.21
CA PRO A 29 1.44 -4.93 1.13
C PRO A 29 2.19 -3.62 1.36
N VAL A 30 3.45 -3.56 0.90
CA VAL A 30 4.33 -2.40 1.04
C VAL A 30 4.89 -2.01 -0.32
N ILE A 31 4.82 -0.72 -0.64
CA ILE A 31 5.48 -0.15 -1.82
C ILE A 31 6.70 0.63 -1.32
N HIS A 32 7.88 0.20 -1.72
CA HIS A 32 9.14 0.83 -1.33
C HIS A 32 9.66 1.75 -2.43
N PHE A 33 10.11 2.92 -2.02
CA PHE A 33 10.78 3.92 -2.85
C PHE A 33 12.18 4.19 -2.27
N SER A 34 13.16 3.41 -2.72
CA SER A 34 14.54 3.40 -2.19
C SER A 34 15.40 4.54 -2.76
N SER A 35 16.43 4.99 -2.04
CA SER A 35 17.32 6.10 -2.45
C SER A 35 18.06 5.90 -3.78
N ASP A 36 18.18 4.66 -4.26
CA ASP A 36 18.72 4.32 -5.58
C ASP A 36 17.71 4.49 -6.72
N TRP A 37 16.58 5.15 -6.45
CA TRP A 37 15.46 5.34 -7.38
C TRP A 37 14.72 4.04 -7.77
N ASN A 38 14.99 2.92 -7.10
CA ASN A 38 14.27 1.67 -7.32
C ASN A 38 12.91 1.67 -6.60
N THR A 39 11.87 1.23 -7.31
CA THR A 39 10.51 1.09 -6.77
C THR A 39 10.13 -0.39 -6.77
N THR A 40 9.85 -0.95 -5.60
CA THR A 40 9.47 -2.36 -5.44
C THR A 40 8.15 -2.48 -4.69
N VAL A 41 7.45 -3.59 -4.91
CA VAL A 41 6.20 -3.92 -4.21
C VAL A 41 6.39 -5.27 -3.51
N GLU A 42 6.23 -5.27 -2.20
CA GLU A 42 6.12 -6.47 -1.38
C GLU A 42 4.64 -6.79 -1.15
N GLY A 43 4.25 -8.04 -1.44
CA GLY A 43 2.86 -8.47 -1.34
C GLY A 43 1.99 -8.01 -2.53
N VAL A 44 0.67 -8.07 -2.34
CA VAL A 44 -0.32 -7.74 -3.38
C VAL A 44 -1.13 -6.53 -2.92
N VAL A 45 -1.07 -5.44 -3.69
CA VAL A 45 -1.94 -4.28 -3.50
C VAL A 45 -3.36 -4.69 -3.89
N ALA A 46 -4.28 -4.72 -2.93
CA ALA A 46 -5.62 -5.26 -3.10
C ALA A 46 -6.70 -4.31 -2.58
N ALA A 47 -7.88 -4.39 -3.19
CA ALA A 47 -9.06 -3.65 -2.77
C ALA A 47 -9.50 -4.07 -1.36
N ASN A 48 -10.22 -3.17 -0.69
CA ASN A 48 -10.72 -3.37 0.68
C ASN A 48 -9.61 -3.64 1.74
N ALA A 49 -8.36 -3.30 1.42
CA ALA A 49 -7.20 -3.40 2.32
C ALA A 49 -6.31 -2.15 2.15
N PRO A 50 -5.61 -1.71 3.21
CA PRO A 50 -4.62 -0.66 3.07
C PRO A 50 -3.35 -1.17 2.37
N VAL A 51 -2.62 -0.25 1.76
CA VAL A 51 -1.22 -0.46 1.34
C VAL A 51 -0.32 0.51 2.11
N LEU A 52 0.85 0.04 2.52
CA LEU A 52 1.89 0.89 3.11
C LEU A 52 2.80 1.45 2.03
N VAL A 53 3.19 2.71 2.19
CA VAL A 53 4.20 3.36 1.35
C VAL A 53 5.38 3.72 2.23
N GLU A 54 6.53 3.15 1.90
CA GLU A 54 7.82 3.48 2.51
C GLU A 54 8.65 4.28 1.53
N TYR A 55 9.05 5.47 1.95
CA TYR A 55 9.74 6.43 1.09
C TYR A 55 11.04 6.86 1.72
N ASP A 56 12.15 6.69 0.98
CA ASP A 56 13.45 7.19 1.38
C ASP A 56 13.55 8.71 1.08
N PRO A 57 13.68 9.57 2.10
CA PRO A 57 13.79 11.00 1.89
C PRO A 57 14.96 11.41 0.98
N ALA A 58 16.02 10.61 0.86
CA ALA A 58 17.18 10.97 0.05
C ALA A 58 16.89 11.10 -1.46
N ARG A 59 15.74 10.60 -1.93
CA ARG A 59 15.24 10.86 -3.30
C ARG A 59 14.90 12.32 -3.58
N LEU A 60 14.50 13.08 -2.56
CA LEU A 60 14.21 14.52 -2.65
C LEU A 60 15.14 15.31 -1.72
N PRO A 61 16.43 15.41 -2.07
CA PRO A 61 17.44 15.96 -1.18
C PRO A 61 17.35 17.49 -1.02
N ASN A 62 16.55 18.17 -1.84
CA ASN A 62 16.38 19.61 -1.79
C ASN A 62 15.19 20.00 -0.88
N CYS A 63 14.96 21.31 -0.77
CA CYS A 63 13.93 21.90 0.10
C CYS A 63 14.05 21.43 1.56
N ARG A 64 15.23 21.63 2.15
CA ARG A 64 15.59 21.17 3.50
C ARG A 64 15.79 22.33 4.48
N ALA A 65 14.98 23.40 4.37
CA ALA A 65 15.11 24.53 5.29
C ALA A 65 15.00 24.11 6.76
N GLN A 66 15.71 24.82 7.62
CA GLN A 66 15.69 24.66 9.07
C GLN A 66 15.12 25.90 9.75
N TYR A 67 14.52 25.73 10.93
CA TYR A 67 14.00 26.82 11.75
C TYR A 67 14.17 26.52 13.23
N ALA A 68 14.63 27.51 13.99
CA ALA A 68 14.86 27.40 15.44
C ALA A 68 15.69 26.15 15.86
N GLY A 69 16.66 25.76 15.02
CA GLY A 69 17.53 24.60 15.25
C GLY A 69 16.89 23.23 14.98
N GLY A 70 15.71 23.17 14.35
CA GLY A 70 15.08 21.94 13.87
C GLY A 70 14.78 21.98 12.38
N ASP A 71 14.38 20.84 11.83
CA ASP A 71 13.95 20.72 10.45
C ASP A 71 12.61 21.42 10.24
N ALA A 72 12.52 22.21 9.18
CA ALA A 72 11.33 22.97 8.80
C ALA A 72 10.87 22.61 7.38
N TRP A 73 11.05 21.34 7.02
CA TRP A 73 10.63 20.73 5.77
C TRP A 73 9.79 19.48 6.06
N SER A 74 9.07 18.96 5.08
CA SER A 74 8.37 17.67 5.16
C SER A 74 8.18 17.07 3.78
N ILE A 75 8.08 15.75 3.70
CA ILE A 75 7.70 15.04 2.48
C ILE A 75 6.35 14.38 2.72
N GLY A 76 5.45 14.54 1.75
CA GLY A 76 4.17 13.84 1.72
C GLY A 76 3.99 13.08 0.42
N VAL A 77 3.31 11.95 0.50
CA VAL A 77 2.73 11.27 -0.65
C VAL A 77 1.38 11.90 -0.96
N GLU A 78 1.22 12.33 -2.20
CA GLU A 78 -0.06 12.70 -2.79
C GLU A 78 -0.52 11.52 -3.65
N PHE A 79 -1.79 11.15 -3.54
CA PHE A 79 -2.32 9.98 -4.22
C PHE A 79 -3.79 10.17 -4.60
N ARG A 80 -4.25 9.39 -5.57
CA ARG A 80 -5.66 9.27 -5.94
C ARG A 80 -5.96 7.84 -6.38
N ILE A 81 -7.22 7.46 -6.21
CA ILE A 81 -7.73 6.14 -6.59
C ILE A 81 -8.65 6.35 -7.79
N ASP A 82 -8.44 5.57 -8.86
CA ASP A 82 -9.26 5.58 -10.08
C ASP A 82 -9.49 6.98 -10.67
N GLY A 83 -8.45 7.83 -10.65
CA GLY A 83 -8.53 9.21 -11.15
C GLY A 83 -9.36 10.17 -10.29
N GLY A 84 -9.77 9.74 -9.09
CA GLY A 84 -10.55 10.55 -8.15
C GLY A 84 -9.80 11.72 -7.52
N ALA A 85 -10.35 12.23 -6.42
CA ALA A 85 -9.78 13.38 -5.71
C ALA A 85 -8.40 13.05 -5.13
N VAL A 86 -7.50 14.04 -5.20
CA VAL A 86 -6.15 13.92 -4.61
C VAL A 86 -6.25 13.96 -3.08
N GLN A 87 -5.62 12.98 -2.45
CA GLN A 87 -5.45 12.84 -1.02
C GLN A 87 -3.96 12.95 -0.66
N ARG A 88 -3.65 13.27 0.60
CA ARG A 88 -2.27 13.41 1.07
C ARG A 88 -2.04 12.64 2.37
N ARG A 89 -0.86 12.03 2.50
CA ARG A 89 -0.33 11.48 3.76
C ARG A 89 1.13 11.89 3.95
N PRO A 90 1.57 12.14 5.20
CA PRO A 90 2.99 12.36 5.47
C PRO A 90 3.77 11.06 5.27
N VAL A 91 4.97 11.15 4.72
CA VAL A 91 5.98 10.05 4.73
C VAL A 91 7.22 10.43 5.54
N THR A 92 7.20 11.59 6.19
CA THR A 92 8.18 12.00 7.19
C THR A 92 7.47 12.60 8.40
N GLN A 93 8.06 12.42 9.58
CA GLN A 93 7.61 13.04 10.81
C GLN A 93 8.79 13.56 11.62
N LEU A 94 8.60 14.65 12.37
CA LEU A 94 9.60 15.14 13.31
C LEU A 94 9.77 14.16 14.47
N ASP A 95 11.01 13.78 14.75
CA ASP A 95 11.39 13.06 15.96
C ASP A 95 11.50 13.98 17.19
N ALA A 96 11.90 13.42 18.33
CA ALA A 96 12.10 14.18 19.58
C ALA A 96 13.20 15.26 19.48
N ASN A 97 14.13 15.12 18.54
CA ASN A 97 15.21 16.07 18.28
C ASN A 97 14.83 17.11 17.22
N ARG A 98 13.57 17.11 16.75
CA ARG A 98 13.06 17.97 15.69
C ARG A 98 13.79 17.74 14.37
N ARG A 99 14.13 16.48 14.08
CA ARG A 99 14.62 16.01 12.78
C ARG A 99 13.53 15.22 12.08
N GLN A 100 13.35 15.45 10.79
CA GLN A 100 12.42 14.66 9.99
C GLN A 100 13.02 13.28 9.76
N VAL A 101 12.28 12.26 10.18
CA VAL A 101 12.59 10.84 9.96
C VAL A 101 11.53 10.22 9.05
N PRO A 102 11.88 9.21 8.22
CA PRO A 102 10.90 8.51 7.40
C PRO A 102 9.88 7.79 8.29
N VAL A 103 8.61 7.82 7.87
CA VAL A 103 7.52 7.05 8.48
C VAL A 103 6.67 6.41 7.38
N PRO A 104 6.22 5.15 7.51
CA PRO A 104 5.33 4.55 6.54
C PRO A 104 3.99 5.29 6.47
N ALA A 105 3.49 5.53 5.26
CA ALA A 105 2.14 6.05 5.04
C ALA A 105 1.17 4.91 4.74
N SER A 106 0.05 4.84 5.47
CA SER A 106 -1.05 3.91 5.17
C SER A 106 -2.06 4.57 4.23
N LEU A 107 -2.23 3.98 3.04
CA LEU A 107 -3.17 4.43 2.03
C LEU A 107 -4.37 3.46 2.00
N PRO A 108 -5.57 3.90 2.41
CA PRO A 108 -6.75 3.04 2.39
C PRO A 108 -7.25 2.86 0.96
N LEU A 109 -7.48 1.62 0.54
CA LEU A 109 -8.09 1.30 -0.77
C LEU A 109 -9.52 0.82 -0.56
N GLY A 110 -10.46 1.45 -1.28
CA GLY A 110 -11.87 1.06 -1.25
C GLY A 110 -12.12 -0.30 -1.90
N ALA A 111 -13.32 -0.85 -1.71
CA ALA A 111 -13.72 -2.14 -2.29
C ALA A 111 -13.72 -2.15 -3.83
N ASP A 112 -13.94 -1.00 -4.46
CA ASP A 112 -14.01 -0.86 -5.92
C ASP A 112 -12.71 -0.36 -6.56
N ALA A 113 -11.67 -0.09 -5.76
CA ALA A 113 -10.41 0.50 -6.21
C ALA A 113 -9.75 -0.37 -7.29
N ARG A 114 -9.41 0.21 -8.46
CA ARG A 114 -8.75 -0.52 -9.57
C ARG A 114 -7.32 -0.07 -9.83
N GLU A 115 -7.05 1.20 -9.61
CA GLU A 115 -5.74 1.82 -9.80
C GLU A 115 -5.44 2.78 -8.65
N LEU A 116 -4.23 2.64 -8.10
CA LEU A 116 -3.61 3.63 -7.23
C LEU A 116 -2.60 4.45 -8.04
N GLU A 117 -2.79 5.76 -8.09
CA GLU A 117 -1.81 6.70 -8.63
C GLU A 117 -1.22 7.54 -7.50
N LEU A 118 0.11 7.72 -7.45
CA LEU A 118 0.77 8.51 -6.43
C LEU A 118 2.05 9.23 -6.90
N TRP A 119 2.43 10.27 -6.16
CA TRP A 119 3.68 11.02 -6.32
C TRP A 119 4.07 11.65 -4.98
N PHE A 120 5.31 12.12 -4.86
CA PHE A 120 5.83 12.70 -3.63
C PHE A 120 6.17 14.17 -3.83
N VAL A 121 5.94 14.94 -2.76
CA VAL A 121 6.23 16.37 -2.72
C VAL A 121 6.99 16.68 -1.45
N SER A 122 8.22 17.16 -1.61
CA SER A 122 8.97 17.84 -0.57
C SER A 122 8.59 19.32 -0.57
N GLY A 123 8.40 19.88 0.62
CA GLY A 123 8.18 21.30 0.79
C GLY A 123 8.79 21.80 2.09
N ASP A 124 9.22 23.05 2.11
CA ASP A 124 9.80 23.67 3.29
C ASP A 124 9.20 25.04 3.63
N ARG A 125 9.55 25.52 4.84
CA ARG A 125 9.05 26.79 5.37
C ARG A 125 9.49 28.01 4.54
N ALA A 126 10.54 27.90 3.72
CA ALA A 126 10.98 28.98 2.84
C ALA A 126 10.17 29.04 1.53
N GLY A 127 9.26 28.09 1.30
CA GLY A 127 8.44 28.01 0.10
C GLY A 127 9.07 27.18 -1.02
N CYS A 128 10.19 26.50 -0.78
CA CYS A 128 10.78 25.56 -1.75
C CYS A 128 9.84 24.37 -1.96
N ARG A 129 9.77 23.87 -3.20
CA ARG A 129 9.07 22.63 -3.55
C ARG A 129 9.90 21.76 -4.49
N GLU A 130 9.89 20.46 -4.25
CA GLU A 130 10.52 19.44 -5.10
C GLU A 130 9.56 18.25 -5.24
N TYR A 131 9.65 17.53 -6.36
CA TYR A 131 8.70 16.48 -6.72
C TYR A 131 9.42 15.20 -7.14
N ASP A 132 8.97 14.06 -6.61
CA ASP A 132 9.23 12.74 -7.19
C ASP A 132 7.92 12.24 -7.81
N SER A 133 7.81 12.36 -9.12
CA SER A 133 6.58 12.11 -9.89
C SER A 133 6.84 11.24 -11.12
N ARG A 134 7.93 10.45 -11.14
CA ARG A 134 8.36 9.71 -12.33
C ARG A 134 8.38 10.61 -13.58
N TYR A 135 9.05 11.77 -13.47
CA TYR A 135 9.11 12.78 -14.53
C TYR A 135 7.73 13.28 -15.02
N GLY A 136 6.77 13.44 -14.10
CA GLY A 136 5.42 13.92 -14.37
C GLY A 136 4.41 12.86 -14.78
N ALA A 137 4.82 11.59 -14.95
CA ALA A 137 3.91 10.48 -15.26
C ALA A 137 3.16 9.93 -14.04
N ASN A 138 3.65 10.23 -12.84
CA ASN A 138 3.28 9.64 -11.56
C ASN A 138 3.51 8.12 -11.50
N TYR A 139 3.50 7.57 -10.29
CA TYR A 139 3.58 6.13 -10.07
C TYR A 139 2.17 5.55 -10.10
N ARG A 140 1.98 4.43 -10.79
CA ARG A 140 0.69 3.75 -10.95
C ARG A 140 0.82 2.30 -10.57
N PHE A 141 -0.12 1.81 -9.79
CA PHE A 141 -0.18 0.43 -9.32
C PHE A 141 -1.58 -0.13 -9.57
N ALA A 142 -1.66 -1.31 -10.17
CA ALA A 142 -2.91 -2.03 -10.29
C ALA A 142 -3.35 -2.54 -8.91
N VAL A 143 -4.65 -2.48 -8.65
CA VAL A 143 -5.27 -2.95 -7.42
C VAL A 143 -6.02 -4.24 -7.70
N ALA A 144 -5.55 -5.33 -7.09
CA ALA A 144 -6.21 -6.63 -7.16
C ALA A 144 -7.61 -6.58 -6.50
N GLN A 145 -8.51 -7.45 -6.95
CA GLN A 145 -9.90 -7.51 -6.53
C GLN A 145 -10.17 -8.73 -5.67
#